data_AF-A0A3S4M882-F1
#
_entry.id   AF-A0A3S4M882-F1
#
_cell.length_a   1.000
_cell.length_b   1.000
_cell.length_c   1.000
_cell.angle_alpha   90.00
_cell.angle_beta   90.00
_cell.angle_gamma   90.00
#
_symmetry.space_group_name_H-M   'P 1'
#
loop_
_entity.id
_entity.type
_entity.pdbx_description
1 polymer ?
#
loop_
_entity_poly.entity_id
_entity_poly.type
_entity_poly.pdbx_seq_one_letter_code
_entity_poly.pdbx_strand_id
1 'polypeptide(L)'
;MKENNSRREFLSQSGKMVTAAALFGTSVPLAHAAVSGTTHCDANNTMKITDPHYYLDNVLLETGFDYENGVAVQTRMARQTVEIQDGKIVALRENKQHPDATLPHYDAGGKLMLPTTRDMHIHLDKTFYGGPWRSLNRPAGTTIQDMIKLEQKMLPELQPYTQERAEKLIDLLQSKGTTIARSHCNIEPVSGLKNLQNLQAVLARRQAGFECEIVAFPQHGLLLSKSEPLMREAMQAGAHYVGGLDPTSVDGAMEKSLDTMFQIALDYDKGVDIHLHETTPAGVAAINYMVETVEKRHS
;
A
#
# COMPACT_ATOMS: atom_id res chain seq x y z
N MET A 1 -18.92 -0.03 26.47
CA MET A 1 -18.26 0.03 25.15
C MET A 1 -16.97 0.80 25.32
N LYS A 2 -15.83 0.11 25.33
CA LYS A 2 -14.49 0.74 25.42
C LYS A 2 -13.95 0.86 24.01
N GLU A 3 -13.67 2.09 23.60
CA GLU A 3 -13.14 2.44 22.29
C GLU A 3 -11.68 1.98 22.10
N ASN A 4 -11.38 1.57 20.88
CA ASN A 4 -10.17 0.90 20.46
C ASN A 4 -9.07 1.93 20.10
N ASN A 5 -8.54 2.62 21.10
CA ASN A 5 -7.53 3.69 20.92
C ASN A 5 -6.09 3.20 20.68
N SER A 6 -5.82 1.89 20.66
CA SER A 6 -4.43 1.40 20.77
C SER A 6 -3.57 1.55 19.50
N ARG A 7 -4.17 1.71 18.32
CA ARG A 7 -3.40 1.75 17.05
C ARG A 7 -2.93 3.15 16.66
N ARG A 8 -3.67 4.19 17.04
CA ARG A 8 -3.39 5.58 16.66
C ARG A 8 -2.30 6.22 17.53
N GLU A 9 -2.19 5.78 18.79
CA GLU A 9 -1.10 6.20 19.70
C GLU A 9 0.27 5.59 19.32
N PHE A 10 0.28 4.39 18.74
CA PHE A 10 1.51 3.68 18.40
C PHE A 10 2.34 4.39 17.30
N LEU A 11 1.68 4.95 16.29
CA LEU A 11 2.35 5.62 15.17
C LEU A 11 2.85 7.04 15.53
N SER A 12 2.29 7.68 16.57
CA SER A 12 2.64 9.06 16.92
C SER A 12 3.86 9.15 17.86
N GLN A 13 4.15 8.11 18.63
CA GLN A 13 5.24 8.12 19.61
C GLN A 13 6.59 7.62 19.06
N SER A 14 6.58 6.78 18.03
CA SER A 14 7.80 6.21 17.42
C SER A 14 8.60 7.21 16.57
N GLY A 15 8.03 8.37 16.22
CA GLY A 15 8.69 9.41 15.44
C GLY A 15 9.52 10.44 16.23
N LYS A 16 9.58 10.37 17.57
CA LYS A 16 10.16 11.45 18.41
C LYS A 16 11.49 11.15 19.12
N MET A 17 12.13 10.00 18.92
CA MET A 17 13.42 9.72 19.56
C MET A 17 14.43 9.05 18.62
N VAL A 18 15.05 9.82 17.73
CA VAL A 18 16.44 9.58 17.32
C VAL A 18 17.13 10.92 17.11
N THR A 19 17.73 11.47 18.17
CA THR A 19 18.75 12.51 18.03
C THR A 19 19.77 12.37 19.18
N ALA A 20 21.03 12.23 18.76
CA ALA A 20 22.28 12.49 19.46
C ALA A 20 23.02 11.37 20.25
N ALA A 21 24.36 11.41 20.03
CA ALA A 21 25.49 10.82 20.75
C ALA A 21 25.93 9.39 20.33
N ALA A 22 27.19 9.08 20.01
CA ALA A 22 28.44 9.84 20.10
C ALA A 22 29.52 9.29 19.16
N LEU A 23 30.37 10.18 18.66
CA LEU A 23 31.74 9.94 18.21
C LEU A 23 32.62 9.59 19.43
N PHE A 24 33.39 8.51 19.39
CA PHE A 24 34.80 8.36 19.81
C PHE A 24 35.16 6.86 19.79
N GLY A 25 36.31 6.53 19.19
CA GLY A 25 36.70 5.16 18.84
C GLY A 25 37.32 4.34 19.97
N THR A 26 37.38 3.03 19.77
CA THR A 26 38.59 2.18 19.84
C THR A 26 38.22 0.80 19.28
N SER A 27 39.12 0.25 18.47
CA SER A 27 38.97 -1.06 17.81
C SER A 27 39.17 -2.21 18.81
N VAL A 28 38.13 -3.01 19.04
CA VAL A 28 38.23 -4.32 19.68
C VAL A 28 37.55 -5.34 18.75
N PRO A 29 38.21 -6.43 18.34
CA PRO A 29 37.56 -7.44 17.51
C PRO A 29 36.62 -8.28 18.37
N LEU A 30 35.31 -8.17 18.12
CA LEU A 30 34.31 -9.10 18.63
C LEU A 30 34.36 -10.40 17.82
N ALA A 31 34.98 -11.43 18.38
CA ALA A 31 34.88 -12.79 17.87
C ALA A 31 33.44 -13.30 18.04
N HIS A 32 32.72 -13.47 16.92
CA HIS A 32 31.43 -14.17 16.90
C HIS A 32 31.69 -15.67 16.74
N ALA A 33 31.26 -16.45 17.73
CA ALA A 33 31.20 -17.90 17.60
C ALA A 33 30.12 -18.26 16.56
N ALA A 34 30.55 -18.68 15.38
CA ALA A 34 29.65 -19.20 14.36
C ALA A 34 29.14 -20.59 14.81
N VAL A 35 27.88 -20.64 15.25
CA VAL A 35 27.15 -21.92 15.32
C VAL A 35 26.81 -22.28 13.88
N SER A 36 27.57 -23.22 13.33
CA SER A 36 27.30 -23.80 12.01
C SER A 36 26.08 -24.72 12.12
N GLY A 37 24.89 -24.14 11.95
CA GLY A 37 23.68 -24.87 11.64
C GLY A 37 23.31 -24.55 10.20
N THR A 38 23.67 -25.43 9.26
CA THR A 38 23.13 -25.37 7.90
C THR A 38 21.66 -25.76 7.95
N THR A 39 20.79 -24.82 8.32
CA THR A 39 19.37 -24.92 7.95
C THR A 39 19.30 -24.64 6.46
N HIS A 40 19.24 -25.71 5.68
CA HIS A 40 18.80 -25.66 4.30
C HIS A 40 17.36 -25.14 4.32
N CYS A 41 17.19 -23.83 4.12
CA CYS A 41 15.88 -23.24 3.86
C CYS A 41 15.53 -23.58 2.42
N ASP A 42 14.94 -24.76 2.20
CA ASP A 42 14.34 -25.09 0.92
C ASP A 42 13.15 -24.15 0.70
N ALA A 43 13.41 -23.02 0.05
CA ALA A 43 12.43 -21.98 -0.29
C ALA A 43 11.36 -22.43 -1.29
N ASN A 44 11.36 -23.72 -1.68
CA ASN A 44 10.60 -24.24 -2.82
C ASN A 44 9.37 -25.10 -2.47
N ASN A 45 9.08 -25.36 -1.19
CA ASN A 45 7.92 -26.20 -0.86
C ASN A 45 6.70 -25.35 -0.47
N THR A 46 6.11 -24.68 -1.47
CA THR A 46 4.80 -24.03 -1.29
C THR A 46 3.75 -25.13 -1.13
N MET A 47 3.16 -25.23 0.06
CA MET A 47 2.12 -26.22 0.33
C MET A 47 0.84 -25.84 -0.42
N LYS A 48 0.32 -26.74 -1.26
CA LYS A 48 -1.01 -26.59 -1.88
C LYS A 48 -2.02 -27.38 -1.05
N ILE A 49 -2.93 -26.66 -0.40
CA ILE A 49 -4.03 -27.26 0.38
C ILE A 49 -5.30 -27.09 -0.45
N THR A 50 -6.02 -28.19 -0.71
CA THR A 50 -7.27 -28.20 -1.49
C THR A 50 -8.49 -28.52 -0.65
N ASP A 51 -8.29 -29.03 0.56
CA ASP A 51 -9.36 -29.42 1.46
C ASP A 51 -10.09 -28.17 1.99
N PRO A 52 -11.43 -28.14 1.93
CA PRO A 52 -12.20 -26.97 2.36
C PRO A 52 -12.19 -26.81 3.88
N HIS A 53 -11.99 -27.89 4.63
CA HIS A 53 -11.96 -27.89 6.09
C HIS A 53 -10.75 -28.69 6.60
N TYR A 54 -9.86 -28.05 7.33
CA TYR A 54 -8.61 -28.66 7.79
C TYR A 54 -8.02 -27.95 9.03
N TYR A 55 -7.05 -28.62 9.65
CA TYR A 55 -6.19 -28.04 10.68
C TYR A 55 -4.82 -27.66 10.12
N LEU A 56 -4.30 -26.51 10.51
CA LEU A 56 -2.93 -26.09 10.25
C LEU A 56 -2.17 -26.01 11.58
N ASP A 57 -1.29 -26.97 11.81
CA ASP A 57 -0.49 -27.13 13.03
C ASP A 57 0.78 -26.31 12.99
N ASN A 58 1.37 -26.11 14.18
CA ASN A 58 2.64 -25.42 14.39
C ASN A 58 2.66 -24.02 13.74
N VAL A 59 1.52 -23.34 13.74
CA VAL A 59 1.45 -21.95 13.31
C VAL A 59 1.96 -21.07 14.44
N LEU A 60 2.98 -20.25 14.17
CA LEU A 60 3.41 -19.24 15.14
C LEU A 60 2.52 -18.00 14.97
N LEU A 61 1.89 -17.57 16.06
CA LEU A 61 1.03 -16.38 16.11
C LEU A 61 1.58 -15.38 17.12
N GLU A 62 1.49 -14.09 16.79
CA GLU A 62 1.60 -13.00 17.77
C GLU A 62 0.34 -13.02 18.64
N THR A 63 0.53 -13.15 19.96
CA THR A 63 -0.58 -13.22 20.94
C THR A 63 -0.66 -12.00 21.85
N GLY A 64 0.28 -11.07 21.72
CA GLY A 64 0.27 -9.79 22.42
C GLY A 64 1.68 -9.26 22.65
N PHE A 65 1.78 -8.32 23.59
CA PHE A 65 3.04 -7.69 23.99
C PHE A 65 3.19 -7.72 25.51
N ASP A 66 4.43 -7.65 25.96
CA ASP A 66 4.82 -7.34 27.34
C ASP A 66 5.20 -5.86 27.41
N TYR A 67 4.87 -5.21 28.52
CA TYR A 67 5.02 -3.77 28.69
C TYR A 67 5.80 -3.43 29.95
N GLU A 68 6.68 -2.44 29.85
CA GLU A 68 7.36 -1.80 30.97
C GLU A 68 7.10 -0.29 30.90
N ASN A 69 6.61 0.30 32.00
CA ASN A 69 6.29 1.74 32.08
C ASN A 69 5.40 2.24 30.92
N GLY A 70 4.50 1.40 30.41
CA GLY A 70 3.59 1.73 29.30
C GLY A 70 4.18 1.56 27.89
N VAL A 71 5.45 1.15 27.78
CA VAL A 71 6.12 0.91 26.50
C VAL A 71 6.19 -0.60 26.24
N ALA A 72 5.80 -1.04 25.05
CA ALA A 72 5.95 -2.44 24.65
C ALA A 72 7.44 -2.77 24.53
N VAL A 73 7.90 -3.79 25.25
CA VAL A 73 9.32 -4.21 25.29
C VAL A 73 9.55 -5.55 24.61
N GLN A 74 8.52 -6.38 24.49
CA GLN A 74 8.64 -7.70 23.89
C GLN A 74 7.32 -8.13 23.25
N THR A 75 7.39 -8.82 22.10
CA THR A 75 6.25 -9.50 21.49
C THR A 75 6.11 -10.90 22.07
N ARG A 76 4.91 -11.24 22.53
CA ARG A 76 4.55 -12.61 22.93
C ARG A 76 4.07 -13.39 21.72
N MET A 77 4.54 -14.62 21.62
CA MET A 77 4.18 -15.53 20.55
C MET A 77 3.78 -16.88 21.12
N ALA A 78 2.86 -17.56 20.44
CA ALA A 78 2.47 -18.93 20.77
C ALA A 78 2.39 -19.77 19.49
N ARG A 79 2.73 -21.06 19.62
CA ARG A 79 2.40 -22.04 18.59
C ARG A 79 0.96 -22.49 18.82
N GLN A 80 0.16 -22.47 17.76
CA GLN A 80 -1.24 -22.87 17.79
C GLN A 80 -1.58 -23.72 16.58
N THR A 81 -2.71 -24.42 16.67
CA THR A 81 -3.38 -24.99 15.52
C THR A 81 -4.48 -24.04 15.07
N VAL A 82 -4.48 -23.70 13.78
CA VAL A 82 -5.52 -22.87 13.16
C VAL A 82 -6.46 -23.80 12.41
N GLU A 83 -7.75 -23.74 12.73
CA GLU A 83 -8.77 -24.45 11.96
C GLU A 83 -9.33 -23.54 10.87
N ILE A 84 -9.27 -24.03 9.63
CA ILE A 84 -9.75 -23.33 8.46
C ILE A 84 -10.95 -24.08 7.91
N GLN A 85 -12.03 -23.36 7.62
CA GLN A 85 -13.20 -23.85 6.90
C GLN A 85 -13.60 -22.85 5.82
N ASP A 86 -13.71 -23.31 4.57
CA ASP A 86 -14.08 -22.52 3.39
C ASP A 86 -13.26 -21.22 3.27
N GLY A 87 -11.95 -21.33 3.53
CA GLY A 87 -11.00 -20.21 3.49
C GLY A 87 -11.08 -19.24 4.67
N LYS A 88 -11.86 -19.55 5.71
CA LYS A 88 -12.01 -18.72 6.91
C LYS A 88 -11.40 -19.40 8.12
N ILE A 89 -10.76 -18.62 8.99
CA ILE A 89 -10.35 -19.08 10.31
C ILE A 89 -11.59 -19.23 11.17
N VAL A 90 -11.94 -20.46 11.56
CA VAL A 90 -13.11 -20.75 12.39
C VAL A 90 -12.76 -20.97 13.86
N ALA A 91 -11.52 -21.36 14.16
CA ALA A 91 -11.03 -21.48 15.53
C ALA A 91 -9.50 -21.37 15.62
N LEU A 92 -9.03 -20.89 16.77
CA LEU A 92 -7.66 -21.06 17.23
C LEU A 92 -7.65 -22.10 18.34
N ARG A 93 -6.75 -23.06 18.26
CA ARG A 93 -6.70 -24.24 19.14
C ARG A 93 -5.33 -24.35 19.80
N GLU A 94 -5.25 -25.11 20.89
CA GLU A 94 -3.95 -25.53 21.40
C GLU A 94 -3.20 -26.31 20.31
N ASN A 95 -1.88 -26.18 20.28
CA ASN A 95 -1.09 -26.75 19.20
C ASN A 95 -1.25 -28.28 19.15
N LYS A 96 -1.52 -28.81 17.95
CA LYS A 96 -1.79 -30.23 17.66
C LYS A 96 -3.04 -30.79 18.34
N GLN A 97 -3.98 -29.93 18.72
CA GLN A 97 -5.28 -30.36 19.22
C GLN A 97 -6.31 -30.36 18.10
N HIS A 98 -6.82 -31.56 17.77
CA HIS A 98 -7.78 -31.79 16.69
C HIS A 98 -9.07 -32.37 17.27
N PRO A 99 -10.10 -31.55 17.56
CA PRO A 99 -11.37 -32.05 18.09
C PRO A 99 -12.08 -33.02 17.15
N ASP A 100 -11.98 -32.80 15.84
CA ASP A 100 -12.40 -33.76 14.83
C ASP A 100 -11.18 -34.44 14.22
N ALA A 101 -10.83 -35.63 14.73
CA ALA A 101 -9.69 -36.39 14.24
C ALA A 101 -9.85 -36.90 12.78
N THR A 102 -11.02 -36.72 12.16
CA THR A 102 -11.25 -37.13 10.76
C THR A 102 -10.81 -36.07 9.75
N LEU A 103 -10.61 -34.83 10.17
CA LEU A 103 -10.16 -33.75 9.30
C LEU A 103 -8.67 -33.87 8.95
N PRO A 104 -8.25 -33.50 7.73
CA PRO A 104 -6.85 -33.43 7.38
C PRO A 104 -6.14 -32.35 8.20
N HIS A 105 -4.87 -32.60 8.51
CA HIS A 105 -4.00 -31.64 9.19
C HIS A 105 -2.70 -31.46 8.43
N TYR A 106 -2.18 -30.23 8.46
CA TYR A 106 -0.95 -29.85 7.76
C TYR A 106 -0.01 -29.13 8.71
N ASP A 107 1.30 -29.24 8.47
CA ASP A 107 2.31 -28.58 9.30
C ASP A 107 2.79 -27.27 8.66
N ALA A 108 2.57 -26.13 9.33
CA ALA A 108 3.10 -24.83 8.90
C ALA A 108 4.63 -24.73 9.06
N GLY A 109 5.26 -25.65 9.79
CA GLY A 109 6.69 -25.72 10.01
C GLY A 109 7.19 -24.69 11.02
N GLY A 110 6.36 -24.27 11.97
CA GLY A 110 6.74 -23.26 12.97
C GLY A 110 6.83 -21.84 12.43
N LYS A 111 6.34 -21.58 11.21
CA LYS A 111 6.41 -20.26 10.56
C LYS A 111 5.39 -19.29 11.17
N LEU A 112 5.73 -18.01 11.15
CA LEU A 112 4.84 -16.91 11.53
C LEU A 112 3.71 -16.77 10.50
N MET A 113 2.47 -16.84 10.95
CA MET A 113 1.31 -16.49 10.13
C MET A 113 1.04 -15.01 10.25
N LEU A 114 1.06 -14.32 9.11
CA LEU A 114 0.75 -12.91 9.00
C LEU A 114 -0.62 -12.75 8.31
N PRO A 115 -1.37 -11.67 8.62
CA PRO A 115 -2.45 -11.26 7.74
C PRO A 115 -1.88 -10.93 6.36
N THR A 116 -2.73 -10.96 5.34
CA THR A 116 -2.35 -10.44 4.03
C THR A 116 -1.88 -8.99 4.13
N THR A 117 -0.85 -8.66 3.37
CA THR A 117 -0.36 -7.29 3.25
C THR A 117 -1.26 -6.47 2.34
N ARG A 118 -1.22 -5.15 2.53
CA ARG A 118 -1.93 -4.19 1.69
C ARG A 118 -0.93 -3.20 1.10
N ASP A 119 -0.97 -3.00 -0.20
CA ASP A 119 -0.18 -1.97 -0.88
C ASP A 119 -1.04 -0.71 -1.09
N MET A 120 -0.95 0.23 -0.16
CA MET A 120 -1.87 1.37 -0.11
C MET A 120 -1.46 2.55 -1.01
N HIS A 121 -0.41 2.40 -1.83
CA HIS A 121 0.01 3.45 -2.76
C HIS A 121 0.82 2.85 -3.92
N ILE A 122 0.14 2.56 -5.03
CA ILE A 122 0.76 1.98 -6.23
C ILE A 122 0.22 2.64 -7.51
N HIS A 123 0.93 2.47 -8.63
CA HIS A 123 0.45 2.82 -9.97
C HIS A 123 0.40 1.58 -10.87
N LEU A 124 -0.76 0.92 -10.92
CA LEU A 124 -0.99 -0.22 -11.80
C LEU A 124 -1.15 0.21 -13.27
N ASP A 125 -1.56 1.44 -13.53
CA ASP A 125 -1.96 1.93 -14.85
C ASP A 125 -0.78 2.25 -15.80
N LYS A 126 0.40 2.55 -15.24
CA LYS A 126 1.57 3.03 -15.99
C LYS A 126 2.89 2.29 -15.68
N THR A 127 2.81 1.07 -15.15
CA THR A 127 4.01 0.30 -14.78
C THR A 127 4.79 -0.22 -16.00
N PHE A 128 6.12 -0.33 -15.83
CA PHE A 128 7.02 -1.01 -16.77
C PHE A 128 7.17 -2.50 -16.48
N TYR A 129 6.70 -2.96 -15.31
CA TYR A 129 6.89 -4.33 -14.88
C TYR A 129 6.31 -5.31 -15.89
N GLY A 130 7.08 -6.35 -16.20
CA GLY A 130 6.69 -7.35 -17.20
C GLY A 130 6.97 -6.98 -18.66
N GLY A 131 7.48 -5.78 -18.95
CA GLY A 131 7.98 -5.36 -20.25
C GLY A 131 9.51 -5.34 -20.34
N PRO A 132 10.08 -4.89 -21.47
CA PRO A 132 11.52 -4.70 -21.62
C PRO A 132 12.08 -3.73 -20.60
N TRP A 133 13.32 -3.96 -20.17
CA TRP A 133 14.05 -3.04 -19.31
C TRP A 133 14.15 -1.65 -19.96
N ARG A 134 13.94 -0.60 -19.16
CA ARG A 134 14.20 0.79 -19.53
C ARG A 134 15.11 1.42 -18.48
N SER A 135 16.17 2.08 -18.93
CA SER A 135 17.01 2.87 -18.03
C SER A 135 16.29 4.13 -17.58
N LEU A 136 16.68 4.64 -16.41
CA LEU A 136 16.26 5.94 -15.93
C LEU A 136 16.80 7.03 -16.87
N ASN A 137 15.91 7.70 -17.59
CA ASN A 137 16.25 8.87 -18.39
C ASN A 137 15.94 10.14 -17.59
N ARG A 138 16.73 10.40 -16.55
CA ARG A 138 16.60 11.59 -15.69
C ARG A 138 17.95 12.27 -15.47
N PRO A 139 18.40 13.11 -16.41
CA PRO A 139 19.62 13.91 -16.25
C PRO A 139 19.59 14.78 -14.99
N ALA A 140 20.77 15.14 -14.48
CA ALA A 140 20.88 16.10 -13.37
C ALA A 140 20.21 17.43 -13.77
N GLY A 141 19.43 18.01 -12.85
CA GLY A 141 18.68 19.25 -13.10
C GLY A 141 17.30 19.07 -13.74
N THR A 142 16.82 17.84 -13.98
CA THR A 142 15.46 17.60 -14.49
C THR A 142 14.41 18.20 -13.56
N THR A 143 13.58 19.12 -14.08
CA THR A 143 12.51 19.78 -13.32
C THR A 143 11.22 18.95 -13.30
N ILE A 144 10.25 19.33 -12.46
CA ILE A 144 8.91 18.70 -12.48
C ILE A 144 8.23 18.88 -13.84
N GLN A 145 8.39 20.04 -14.48
CA GLN A 145 7.82 20.31 -15.80
C GLN A 145 8.47 19.43 -16.89
N ASP A 146 9.76 19.12 -16.78
CA ASP A 146 10.43 18.18 -17.69
C ASP A 146 9.92 16.75 -17.50
N MET A 147 9.67 16.34 -16.25
CA MET A 147 9.06 15.05 -15.94
C MET A 147 7.64 14.94 -16.50
N ILE A 148 6.82 15.99 -16.38
CA ILE A 148 5.46 16.03 -16.97
C ILE A 148 5.55 15.88 -18.49
N LYS A 149 6.41 16.64 -19.17
CA LYS A 149 6.60 16.52 -20.64
C LYS A 149 7.07 15.11 -21.05
N LEU A 150 7.95 14.52 -20.25
CA LEU A 150 8.43 13.16 -20.48
C LEU A 150 7.29 12.15 -20.33
N GLU A 151 6.48 12.26 -19.27
CA GLU A 151 5.29 11.41 -19.07
C GLU A 151 4.26 11.59 -20.19
N GLN A 152 3.99 12.81 -20.65
CA GLN A 152 3.08 13.07 -21.78
C GLN A 152 3.51 12.33 -23.06
N LYS A 153 4.82 12.15 -23.28
CA LYS A 153 5.34 11.34 -24.39
C LYS A 153 5.25 9.84 -24.10
N MET A 154 5.55 9.43 -22.87
CA MET A 154 5.66 8.02 -22.49
C MET A 154 4.29 7.34 -22.29
N LEU A 155 3.30 8.04 -21.73
CA LEU A 155 1.99 7.46 -21.42
C LEU A 155 1.30 6.87 -22.67
N PRO A 156 1.29 7.53 -23.84
CA PRO A 156 0.78 6.93 -25.08
C PRO A 156 1.53 5.66 -25.52
N GLU A 157 2.83 5.56 -25.25
CA GLU A 157 3.61 4.34 -25.54
C GLU A 157 3.26 3.19 -24.59
N LEU A 158 2.88 3.51 -23.35
CA LEU A 158 2.55 2.53 -22.31
C LEU A 158 1.10 2.05 -22.38
N GLN A 159 0.18 2.93 -22.77
CA GLN A 159 -1.26 2.69 -22.75
C GLN A 159 -1.70 1.39 -23.45
N PRO A 160 -1.12 0.98 -24.61
CA PRO A 160 -1.45 -0.31 -25.23
C PRO A 160 -1.14 -1.53 -24.36
N TYR A 161 -0.23 -1.40 -23.39
CA TYR A 161 0.24 -2.48 -22.51
C TYR A 161 -0.32 -2.39 -21.08
N THR A 162 -1.14 -1.39 -20.76
CA THR A 162 -1.64 -1.16 -19.40
C THR A 162 -2.26 -2.42 -18.80
N GLN A 163 -3.12 -3.14 -19.53
CA GLN A 163 -3.78 -4.33 -18.98
C GLN A 163 -2.79 -5.47 -18.69
N GLU A 164 -1.95 -5.82 -19.66
CA GLU A 164 -0.95 -6.90 -19.53
C GLU A 164 0.00 -6.64 -18.36
N ARG A 165 0.46 -5.40 -18.21
CA ARG A 165 1.46 -5.06 -17.19
C ARG A 165 0.85 -4.88 -15.81
N ALA A 166 -0.38 -4.36 -15.72
CA ALA A 166 -1.14 -4.35 -14.48
C ALA A 166 -1.36 -5.78 -13.96
N GLU A 167 -1.73 -6.73 -14.83
CA GLU A 167 -1.88 -8.15 -14.46
C GLU A 167 -0.58 -8.73 -13.92
N LYS A 168 0.55 -8.52 -14.61
CA LYS A 168 1.87 -9.01 -14.15
C LYS A 168 2.28 -8.39 -12.81
N LEU A 169 1.97 -7.12 -12.58
CA LEU A 169 2.27 -6.46 -11.31
C LEU A 169 1.37 -6.99 -10.17
N ILE A 170 0.09 -7.27 -10.45
CA ILE A 170 -0.80 -7.94 -9.49
C ILE A 170 -0.29 -9.35 -9.17
N ASP A 171 0.18 -10.11 -10.16
CA ASP A 171 0.79 -11.43 -9.92
C ASP A 171 2.01 -11.32 -9.00
N LEU A 172 2.86 -10.29 -9.19
CA LEU A 172 3.98 -10.03 -8.29
C LEU A 172 3.50 -9.73 -6.86
N LEU A 173 2.51 -8.85 -6.68
CA LEU A 173 1.94 -8.52 -5.38
C LEU A 173 1.42 -9.77 -4.65
N GLN A 174 0.62 -10.59 -5.34
CA GLN A 174 0.05 -11.82 -4.77
C GLN A 174 1.14 -12.84 -4.45
N SER A 175 2.19 -12.95 -5.28
CA SER A 175 3.35 -13.82 -4.99
C SER A 175 4.10 -13.45 -3.70
N LYS A 176 3.88 -12.24 -3.18
CA LYS A 176 4.46 -11.70 -1.95
C LYS A 176 3.44 -11.52 -0.82
N GLY A 177 2.23 -12.06 -0.97
CA GLY A 177 1.20 -12.07 0.07
C GLY A 177 0.30 -10.83 0.11
N THR A 178 0.43 -9.90 -0.84
CA THR A 178 -0.46 -8.74 -0.97
C THR A 178 -1.72 -9.12 -1.73
N THR A 179 -2.87 -8.92 -1.11
CA THR A 179 -4.19 -9.17 -1.74
C THR A 179 -5.08 -7.94 -1.80
N ILE A 180 -4.65 -6.82 -1.20
CA ILE A 180 -5.37 -5.55 -1.23
C ILE A 180 -4.42 -4.47 -1.72
N ALA A 181 -4.88 -3.60 -2.61
CA ALA A 181 -4.11 -2.44 -3.03
C ALA A 181 -4.96 -1.17 -3.13
N ARG A 182 -4.30 -0.02 -3.14
CA ARG A 182 -4.87 1.25 -3.60
C ARG A 182 -4.00 1.80 -4.70
N SER A 183 -4.52 1.78 -5.92
CA SER A 183 -3.83 2.28 -7.09
C SER A 183 -4.27 3.69 -7.42
N HIS A 184 -3.31 4.60 -7.57
CA HIS A 184 -3.54 5.84 -8.30
C HIS A 184 -3.59 5.53 -9.79
N CYS A 185 -4.52 6.17 -10.49
CA CYS A 185 -4.71 6.01 -11.94
C CYS A 185 -4.69 7.39 -12.59
N ASN A 186 -3.81 7.59 -13.56
CA ASN A 186 -3.65 8.88 -14.22
C ASN A 186 -4.94 9.29 -14.96
N ILE A 187 -5.51 10.44 -14.57
CA ILE A 187 -6.65 11.11 -15.20
C ILE A 187 -6.20 12.51 -15.62
N GLU A 188 -5.85 12.65 -16.90
CA GLU A 188 -5.34 13.90 -17.48
C GLU A 188 -5.51 13.87 -19.02
N PRO A 189 -5.36 14.99 -19.75
CA PRO A 189 -5.71 15.07 -21.17
C PRO A 189 -5.05 14.05 -22.11
N VAL A 190 -3.83 13.59 -21.82
CA VAL A 190 -3.11 12.61 -22.64
C VAL A 190 -3.72 11.21 -22.50
N SER A 191 -4.03 10.79 -21.28
CA SER A 191 -4.59 9.47 -20.98
C SER A 191 -6.12 9.43 -21.12
N GLY A 192 -6.79 10.57 -20.89
CA GLY A 192 -8.23 10.66 -20.72
C GLY A 192 -8.72 9.69 -19.63
N LEU A 193 -9.76 8.91 -19.93
CA LEU A 193 -10.27 7.84 -19.07
C LEU A 193 -9.77 6.43 -19.47
N LYS A 194 -8.92 6.31 -20.51
CA LYS A 194 -8.55 5.00 -21.06
C LYS A 194 -7.79 4.14 -20.06
N ASN A 195 -6.90 4.76 -19.27
CA ASN A 195 -6.16 4.06 -18.23
C ASN A 195 -7.10 3.53 -17.14
N LEU A 196 -8.10 4.33 -16.73
CA LEU A 196 -9.13 3.92 -15.78
C LEU A 196 -9.93 2.73 -16.32
N GLN A 197 -10.42 2.81 -17.56
CA GLN A 197 -11.18 1.73 -18.20
C GLN A 197 -10.37 0.43 -18.29
N ASN A 198 -9.09 0.53 -18.70
CA ASN A 198 -8.19 -0.61 -18.76
C ASN A 198 -7.95 -1.22 -17.37
N LEU A 199 -7.71 -0.39 -16.36
CA LEU A 199 -7.48 -0.85 -15.00
C LEU A 199 -8.73 -1.52 -14.42
N GLN A 200 -9.91 -0.92 -14.58
CA GLN A 200 -11.19 -1.51 -14.16
C GLN A 200 -11.44 -2.86 -14.83
N ALA A 201 -11.13 -3.00 -16.13
CA ALA A 201 -11.25 -4.29 -16.82
C ALA A 201 -10.32 -5.37 -16.24
N VAL A 202 -9.09 -5.01 -15.86
CA VAL A 202 -8.17 -5.94 -15.17
C VAL A 202 -8.71 -6.32 -13.80
N LEU A 203 -9.14 -5.34 -13.00
CA LEU A 203 -9.63 -5.58 -11.64
C LEU A 203 -10.91 -6.43 -11.63
N ALA A 204 -11.80 -6.25 -12.61
CA ALA A 204 -12.97 -7.11 -12.78
C ALA A 204 -12.59 -8.59 -13.01
N ARG A 205 -11.51 -8.86 -13.77
CA ARG A 205 -11.00 -10.23 -13.96
C ARG A 205 -10.30 -10.79 -12.72
N ARG A 206 -9.76 -9.93 -11.85
CA ARG A 206 -8.95 -10.28 -10.68
C ARG A 206 -9.71 -10.25 -9.35
N GLN A 207 -11.00 -9.90 -9.36
CA GLN A 207 -11.84 -9.73 -8.16
C GLN A 207 -11.81 -10.95 -7.22
N ALA A 208 -11.62 -12.15 -7.77
CA ALA A 208 -11.34 -13.35 -6.98
C ALA A 208 -9.90 -13.32 -6.42
N GLY A 209 -9.72 -12.75 -5.23
CA GLY A 209 -8.46 -12.80 -4.48
C GLY A 209 -7.56 -11.57 -4.59
N PHE A 210 -8.01 -10.52 -5.26
CA PHE A 210 -7.35 -9.21 -5.26
C PHE A 210 -8.38 -8.07 -5.20
N GLU A 211 -8.36 -7.31 -4.12
CA GLU A 211 -9.17 -6.10 -3.93
C GLU A 211 -8.32 -4.87 -4.24
N CYS A 212 -8.88 -3.92 -5.00
CA CYS A 212 -8.13 -2.71 -5.34
C CYS A 212 -9.03 -1.47 -5.35
N GLU A 213 -8.63 -0.48 -4.55
CA GLU A 213 -9.21 0.86 -4.59
C GLU A 213 -8.53 1.68 -5.71
N ILE A 214 -9.26 2.57 -6.38
CA ILE A 214 -8.72 3.42 -7.45
C ILE A 214 -8.84 4.86 -7.00
N VAL A 215 -7.71 5.57 -6.99
CA VAL A 215 -7.66 7.03 -6.86
C VAL A 215 -7.63 7.64 -8.26
N ALA A 216 -8.66 8.42 -8.63
CA ALA A 216 -8.60 9.25 -9.83
C ALA A 216 -7.52 10.31 -9.61
N PHE A 217 -6.46 10.34 -10.41
CA PHE A 217 -5.27 11.10 -10.08
C PHE A 217 -4.80 12.04 -11.20
N PRO A 218 -4.80 13.36 -10.99
CA PRO A 218 -4.39 14.33 -12.00
C PRO A 218 -2.86 14.51 -12.01
N GLN A 219 -2.14 13.51 -12.53
CA GLN A 219 -0.66 13.47 -12.55
C GLN A 219 0.00 14.70 -13.19
N HIS A 220 -0.67 15.38 -14.14
CA HIS A 220 -0.15 16.60 -14.77
C HIS A 220 -0.63 17.89 -14.07
N GLY A 221 -1.10 17.79 -12.82
CA GLY A 221 -1.69 18.88 -12.04
C GLY A 221 -3.18 19.05 -12.30
N LEU A 222 -3.98 19.29 -11.27
CA LEU A 222 -5.43 19.43 -11.41
C LEU A 222 -5.79 20.70 -12.18
N LEU A 223 -5.19 21.82 -11.79
CA LEU A 223 -5.39 23.12 -12.42
C LEU A 223 -4.48 23.30 -13.64
N LEU A 224 -3.21 22.88 -13.54
CA LEU A 224 -2.22 23.05 -14.60
C LEU A 224 -2.68 22.38 -15.91
N SER A 225 -3.14 21.13 -15.83
CA SER A 225 -3.61 20.39 -17.00
C SER A 225 -5.11 20.56 -17.30
N LYS A 226 -5.82 21.36 -16.49
CA LYS A 226 -7.28 21.57 -16.57
C LYS A 226 -8.05 20.24 -16.49
N SER A 227 -7.63 19.36 -15.58
CA SER A 227 -8.16 17.99 -15.47
C SER A 227 -9.47 17.86 -14.71
N GLU A 228 -9.98 18.94 -14.10
CA GLU A 228 -11.23 18.88 -13.30
C GLU A 228 -12.39 18.16 -14.02
N PRO A 229 -12.74 18.47 -15.29
CA PRO A 229 -13.84 17.77 -15.96
C PRO A 229 -13.60 16.26 -16.08
N LEU A 230 -12.39 15.85 -16.46
CA LEU A 230 -12.01 14.44 -16.56
C LEU A 230 -12.02 13.74 -15.20
N MET A 231 -11.59 14.43 -14.14
CA MET A 231 -11.65 13.91 -12.77
C MET A 231 -13.09 13.63 -12.36
N ARG A 232 -14.02 14.55 -12.66
CA ARG A 232 -15.46 14.34 -12.42
C ARG A 232 -16.01 13.18 -13.23
N GLU A 233 -15.64 13.04 -14.50
CA GLU A 233 -16.01 11.87 -15.31
C GLU A 233 -15.45 10.56 -14.73
N ALA A 234 -14.22 10.57 -14.21
CA ALA A 234 -13.62 9.40 -13.56
C ALA A 234 -14.37 9.00 -12.28
N MET A 235 -14.83 9.98 -11.48
CA MET A 235 -15.67 9.71 -10.32
C MET A 235 -17.02 9.10 -10.72
N GLN A 236 -17.67 9.63 -11.77
CA GLN A 236 -18.90 9.04 -12.32
C GLN A 236 -18.69 7.62 -12.84
N ALA A 237 -17.52 7.34 -13.41
CA ALA A 237 -17.12 6.03 -13.89
C ALA A 237 -16.74 5.05 -12.77
N GLY A 238 -16.81 5.45 -11.50
CA GLY A 238 -16.64 4.56 -10.35
C GLY A 238 -15.23 4.55 -9.74
N ALA A 239 -14.44 5.60 -9.90
CA ALA A 239 -13.25 5.77 -9.06
C ALA A 239 -13.64 5.91 -7.56
N HIS A 240 -12.79 5.42 -6.67
CA HIS A 240 -13.11 5.29 -5.24
C HIS A 240 -12.65 6.50 -4.41
N TYR A 241 -11.57 7.17 -4.83
CA TYR A 241 -10.99 8.34 -4.17
C TYR A 241 -10.63 9.44 -5.18
N VAL A 242 -10.65 10.69 -4.73
CA VAL A 242 -10.18 11.84 -5.51
C VAL A 242 -8.73 12.14 -5.14
N GLY A 243 -7.85 12.22 -6.14
CA GLY A 243 -6.46 12.58 -5.95
C GLY A 243 -6.12 14.03 -6.32
N GLY A 244 -4.90 14.42 -5.95
CA GLY A 244 -4.28 15.69 -6.30
C GLY A 244 -2.75 15.55 -6.30
N LEU A 245 -2.05 16.52 -6.85
CA LEU A 245 -0.59 16.55 -6.93
C LEU A 245 -0.07 17.95 -6.63
N ASP A 246 0.81 18.08 -5.63
CA ASP A 246 1.69 19.23 -5.38
C ASP A 246 1.04 20.59 -5.72
N PRO A 247 0.07 21.03 -4.89
CA PRO A 247 -0.85 22.10 -5.25
C PRO A 247 -0.18 23.47 -5.40
N THR A 248 1.04 23.65 -4.87
CA THR A 248 1.82 24.89 -4.99
C THR A 248 2.75 24.86 -6.21
N SER A 249 3.54 23.81 -6.34
CA SER A 249 4.67 23.71 -7.27
C SER A 249 4.27 23.17 -8.64
N VAL A 250 3.20 22.38 -8.71
CA VAL A 250 2.61 21.93 -9.97
C VAL A 250 1.48 22.85 -10.39
N ASP A 251 0.49 23.06 -9.52
CA ASP A 251 -0.70 23.83 -9.87
C ASP A 251 -0.52 25.36 -9.73
N GLY A 252 0.50 25.83 -9.00
CA GLY A 252 0.78 27.27 -8.84
C GLY A 252 -0.24 28.01 -7.98
N ALA A 253 -1.24 27.32 -7.44
CA ALA A 253 -2.41 27.91 -6.78
C ALA A 253 -2.93 26.95 -5.70
N MET A 254 -2.19 26.88 -4.58
CA MET A 254 -2.36 25.88 -3.52
C MET A 254 -3.81 25.75 -3.04
N GLU A 255 -4.38 26.84 -2.52
CA GLU A 255 -5.74 26.85 -1.94
C GLU A 255 -6.78 26.44 -2.98
N LYS A 256 -6.73 27.05 -4.18
CA LYS A 256 -7.67 26.74 -5.25
C LYS A 256 -7.60 25.28 -5.69
N SER A 257 -6.40 24.70 -5.79
CA SER A 257 -6.21 23.30 -6.17
C SER A 257 -6.83 22.37 -5.12
N LEU A 258 -6.50 22.60 -3.84
CA LEU A 258 -7.05 21.83 -2.72
C LEU A 258 -8.58 21.97 -2.61
N ASP A 259 -9.11 23.19 -2.73
CA ASP A 259 -10.55 23.44 -2.71
C ASP A 259 -11.27 22.72 -3.85
N THR A 260 -10.70 22.75 -5.06
CA THR A 260 -11.27 22.05 -6.22
C THR A 260 -11.27 20.54 -5.98
N MET A 261 -10.17 19.97 -5.48
CA MET A 261 -10.08 18.55 -5.13
C MET A 261 -11.13 18.15 -4.08
N PHE A 262 -11.25 18.93 -2.99
CA PHE A 262 -12.25 18.68 -1.95
C PHE A 262 -13.67 18.84 -2.47
N GLN A 263 -13.93 19.81 -3.36
CA GLN A 263 -15.26 19.99 -3.93
C GLN A 263 -15.67 18.78 -4.77
N ILE A 264 -14.77 18.25 -5.60
CA ILE A 264 -15.03 17.00 -6.33
C ILE A 264 -15.33 15.86 -5.34
N ALA A 265 -14.53 15.72 -4.28
CA ALA A 265 -14.72 14.67 -3.29
C ALA A 265 -16.09 14.75 -2.61
N LEU A 266 -16.54 15.96 -2.26
CA LEU A 266 -17.87 16.20 -1.70
C LEU A 266 -19.00 15.92 -2.70
N ASP A 267 -18.86 16.35 -3.94
CA ASP A 267 -19.89 16.19 -4.97
C ASP A 267 -20.21 14.70 -5.25
N TYR A 268 -19.27 13.80 -4.96
CA TYR A 268 -19.40 12.35 -5.16
C TYR A 268 -19.44 11.52 -3.86
N ASP A 269 -19.41 12.16 -2.69
CA ASP A 269 -19.33 11.50 -1.37
C ASP A 269 -18.18 10.47 -1.30
N LYS A 270 -16.96 10.95 -1.59
CA LYS A 270 -15.72 10.14 -1.59
C LYS A 270 -14.62 10.77 -0.76
N GLY A 271 -13.64 9.95 -0.38
CA GLY A 271 -12.42 10.42 0.29
C GLY A 271 -11.41 11.02 -0.69
N VAL A 272 -10.35 11.61 -0.13
CA VAL A 272 -9.20 12.14 -0.88
C VAL A 272 -7.92 11.35 -0.61
N ASP A 273 -7.04 11.27 -1.60
CA ASP A 273 -5.69 10.70 -1.48
C ASP A 273 -4.70 11.49 -2.35
N ILE A 274 -3.94 12.40 -1.73
CA ILE A 274 -3.12 13.41 -2.41
C ILE A 274 -1.64 13.05 -2.40
N HIS A 275 -0.98 13.23 -3.55
CA HIS A 275 0.47 13.26 -3.62
C HIS A 275 0.99 14.64 -3.20
N LEU A 276 1.75 14.67 -2.10
CA LEU A 276 2.41 15.87 -1.60
C LEU A 276 3.90 15.59 -1.39
N HIS A 277 4.69 15.92 -2.41
CA HIS A 277 6.15 15.85 -2.40
C HIS A 277 6.80 17.18 -2.00
N GLU A 278 6.00 18.25 -1.95
CA GLU A 278 6.44 19.57 -1.53
C GLU A 278 7.07 19.51 -0.14
N THR A 279 8.29 19.99 -0.04
CA THR A 279 8.99 20.11 1.24
C THR A 279 8.62 21.43 1.92
N THR A 280 9.11 21.62 3.14
CA THR A 280 8.95 22.88 3.89
C THR A 280 9.55 24.06 3.12
N PRO A 281 8.87 25.23 3.04
CA PRO A 281 7.64 25.58 3.76
C PRO A 281 6.31 25.22 3.05
N ALA A 282 6.32 24.96 1.74
CA ALA A 282 5.10 24.77 0.96
C ALA A 282 4.27 23.55 1.42
N GLY A 283 4.92 22.40 1.65
CA GLY A 283 4.21 21.19 2.09
C GLY A 283 3.52 21.35 3.45
N VAL A 284 4.14 22.07 4.39
CA VAL A 284 3.54 22.36 5.70
C VAL A 284 2.31 23.25 5.54
N ALA A 285 2.39 24.28 4.69
CA ALA A 285 1.25 25.15 4.41
C ALA A 285 0.07 24.36 3.80
N ALA A 286 0.34 23.46 2.84
CA ALA A 286 -0.68 22.62 2.23
C ALA A 286 -1.35 21.68 3.25
N ILE A 287 -0.56 21.01 4.12
CA ILE A 287 -1.11 20.14 5.17
C ILE A 287 -1.98 20.93 6.14
N ASN A 288 -1.50 22.07 6.64
CA ASN A 288 -2.25 22.90 7.58
C ASN A 288 -3.57 23.36 6.95
N TYR A 289 -3.54 23.81 5.70
CA TYR A 289 -4.73 24.23 4.97
C TYR A 289 -5.76 23.08 4.84
N MET A 290 -5.31 21.87 4.48
CA MET A 290 -6.20 20.71 4.40
C MET A 290 -6.83 20.36 5.76
N VAL A 291 -6.03 20.35 6.84
CA VAL A 291 -6.53 20.07 8.20
C VAL A 291 -7.58 21.11 8.61
N GLU A 292 -7.28 22.41 8.47
CA GLU A 292 -8.22 23.48 8.80
C GLU A 292 -9.52 23.40 7.99
N THR A 293 -9.42 23.04 6.71
CA THR A 293 -10.59 22.91 5.82
C THR A 293 -11.49 21.76 6.26
N VAL A 294 -10.91 20.64 6.65
CA VAL A 294 -11.63 19.47 7.17
C VAL A 294 -12.29 19.81 8.51
N GLU A 295 -11.56 20.44 9.44
CA GLU A 295 -12.09 20.84 10.75
C GLU A 295 -13.28 21.80 10.65
N LYS A 296 -13.20 22.83 9.78
CA LYS A 296 -14.29 23.80 9.57
C LYS A 296 -15.56 23.19 8.96
N ARG A 297 -15.45 22.05 8.28
CA ARG A 297 -16.58 21.39 7.60
C ARG A 297 -17.21 20.26 8.44
N HIS A 298 -16.53 19.82 9.50
CA HIS A 298 -17.05 18.85 10.47
C HIS A 298 -17.65 19.51 11.73
N SER A 299 -17.53 20.83 11.88
CA SER A 299 -18.21 21.65 12.90
C SER A 299 -19.54 22.20 12.41
#